data_AF-A0A6C0VLK2-F1
#
_entry.id   AF-A0A6C0VLK2-F1
#
_cell.length_a   1.000
_cell.length_b   1.000
_cell.length_c   1.000
_cell.angle_alpha   90.00
_cell.angle_beta   90.00
_cell.angle_gamma   90.00
#
_symmetry.space_group_name_H-M   'P 1'
#
loop_
_entity.id
_entity.type
_entity.pdbx_description
1 polymer ?
#
loop_
_entity_poly.entity_id
_entity_poly.type
_entity_poly.pdbx_seq_one_letter_code
_entity_poly.pdbx_strand_id
1 'polypeptide(L)'
;MKRKDKIRVGMYLSYMVFITIIGVASYFVNNLLDLALSVIALILIFSPVLIRKDFSANFPSLIDTLILVYLFLGTYLGSFKSFFERIWWWDILLHLLMGVNIALISFSVIYRLKEVKSHVQLSPFMVAFFSFAISMAAGGIWEIVEYVLDTFFGFELQKPPRIR
;
A
#
# COMPACT_ATOMS: atom_id res chain seq x y z
N MET A 1 -15.76 20.35 -10.72
CA MET A 1 -15.26 18.98 -10.46
C MET A 1 -16.34 17.96 -10.82
N LYS A 2 -16.02 16.86 -11.54
CA LYS A 2 -17.02 15.87 -11.96
C LYS A 2 -17.53 15.08 -10.72
N ARG A 3 -18.76 14.55 -10.74
CA ARG A 3 -19.37 13.81 -9.60
C ARG A 3 -18.47 12.65 -9.10
N LYS A 4 -17.83 11.92 -10.03
CA LYS A 4 -16.90 10.83 -9.71
C LYS A 4 -15.68 11.30 -8.90
N ASP A 5 -15.16 12.50 -9.17
CA ASP A 5 -14.04 13.06 -8.41
C ASP A 5 -14.42 13.41 -6.98
N LYS A 6 -15.65 13.93 -6.77
CA LYS A 6 -16.16 14.26 -5.42
C LYS A 6 -16.30 13.02 -4.55
N ILE A 7 -16.83 11.93 -5.11
CA ILE A 7 -16.98 10.66 -4.39
C ILE A 7 -15.61 10.12 -3.97
N ARG A 8 -14.65 10.11 -4.89
CA ARG A 8 -13.29 9.66 -4.61
C ARG A 8 -12.65 10.47 -3.48
N VAL A 9 -12.67 11.80 -3.57
CA VAL A 9 -12.12 12.67 -2.50
C VAL A 9 -12.82 12.39 -1.16
N GLY A 10 -14.15 12.22 -1.17
CA GLY A 10 -14.90 11.83 0.02
C GLY A 10 -14.41 10.51 0.63
N MET A 11 -14.20 9.47 -0.17
CA MET A 11 -13.67 8.19 0.32
C MET A 11 -12.28 8.33 0.97
N TYR A 12 -11.39 9.11 0.36
CA TYR A 12 -10.06 9.37 0.91
C TYR A 12 -10.13 10.09 2.26
N LEU A 13 -10.90 11.17 2.34
CA LEU A 13 -11.05 11.94 3.57
C LEU A 13 -11.70 11.09 4.67
N SER A 14 -12.73 10.31 4.34
CA SER A 14 -13.36 9.39 5.29
C SER A 14 -12.37 8.36 5.82
N TYR A 15 -11.55 7.75 4.95
CA TYR A 15 -10.52 6.81 5.37
C TYR A 15 -9.43 7.49 6.21
N MET A 16 -9.01 8.71 5.87
CA MET A 16 -8.04 9.48 6.67
C MET A 16 -8.53 9.76 8.08
N VAL A 17 -9.78 10.20 8.22
CA VAL A 17 -10.38 10.42 9.54
C VAL A 17 -10.44 9.11 10.31
N PHE A 18 -10.91 8.05 9.65
CA PHE A 18 -11.03 6.72 10.24
C PHE A 18 -9.68 6.16 10.73
N ILE A 19 -8.63 6.19 9.91
CA ILE A 19 -7.32 5.67 10.29
C ILE A 19 -6.65 6.54 11.36
N THR A 20 -6.92 7.85 11.37
CA THR A 20 -6.46 8.74 12.45
C THR A 20 -7.13 8.38 13.77
N ILE A 21 -8.43 8.08 13.77
CA ILE A 21 -9.15 7.63 14.97
C ILE A 21 -8.55 6.32 15.49
N ILE A 22 -8.27 5.35 14.59
CA ILE A 22 -7.60 4.09 14.97
C ILE A 22 -6.23 4.39 15.58
N GLY A 23 -5.39 5.19 14.93
CA GLY A 23 -4.06 5.52 15.44
C GLY A 23 -4.10 6.17 16.82
N VAL A 24 -5.00 7.15 17.03
CA VAL A 24 -5.19 7.80 18.33
C VAL A 24 -5.68 6.80 19.37
N ALA A 25 -6.64 5.94 19.04
CA ALA A 25 -7.11 4.89 19.95
C ALA A 25 -5.98 3.91 20.33
N SER A 26 -5.18 3.49 19.35
CA SER A 26 -4.03 2.60 19.53
C SER A 26 -2.97 3.20 20.46
N TYR A 27 -2.74 4.52 20.40
CA TYR A 27 -1.89 5.21 21.35
C TYR A 27 -2.41 5.08 22.80
N PHE A 28 -3.71 5.30 23.04
CA PHE A 28 -4.29 5.21 24.39
C PHE A 28 -4.31 3.79 24.97
N VAL A 29 -4.36 2.76 24.12
CA VAL A 29 -4.29 1.35 24.56
C VAL A 29 -2.87 0.78 24.53
N ASN A 30 -1.85 1.62 24.31
CA ASN A 30 -0.44 1.22 24.20
C ASN A 30 -0.17 0.15 23.12
N ASN A 31 -0.96 0.12 22.04
CA ASN A 31 -0.68 -0.72 20.87
C ASN A 31 0.21 0.04 19.88
N LEU A 32 1.52 -0.04 20.11
CA LEU A 32 2.53 0.65 19.30
C LEU A 32 2.55 0.20 17.84
N LEU A 33 2.27 -1.08 17.59
CA LEU A 33 2.25 -1.63 16.23
C LEU A 33 1.12 -1.00 15.40
N ASP A 34 -0.11 -1.02 15.93
CA ASP A 34 -1.26 -0.42 15.24
C ASP A 34 -1.11 1.09 15.07
N LEU A 35 -0.47 1.77 16.04
CA LEU A 35 -0.14 3.18 15.91
C LEU A 35 0.84 3.41 14.74
N ALA A 36 1.93 2.64 14.67
CA ALA A 36 2.91 2.75 13.60
C ALA A 36 2.31 2.43 12.22
N LEU A 37 1.50 1.37 12.12
CA LEU A 37 0.79 1.01 10.88
C LEU A 37 -0.22 2.09 10.46
N SER A 38 -0.89 2.75 11.42
CA SER A 38 -1.79 3.87 11.12
C SER A 38 -1.04 5.08 10.55
N VAL A 39 0.16 5.38 11.08
CA VAL A 39 1.02 6.45 10.55
C VAL A 39 1.52 6.10 9.15
N ILE A 40 1.97 4.86 8.92
CA ILE A 40 2.40 4.39 7.60
C ILE A 40 1.24 4.49 6.60
N ALA A 41 0.03 4.07 6.98
CA ALA A 41 -1.15 4.16 6.12
C ALA A 41 -1.51 5.61 5.76
N LEU A 42 -1.38 6.55 6.70
CA LEU A 42 -1.54 7.98 6.42
C LEU A 42 -0.50 8.48 5.42
N ILE A 43 0.75 8.05 5.51
CA ILE A 43 1.79 8.43 4.54
C ILE A 43 1.46 7.83 3.15
N LEU A 44 1.10 6.56 3.09
CA LEU A 44 0.82 5.84 1.85
C LEU A 44 -0.40 6.40 1.10
N ILE A 45 -1.39 6.95 1.82
CA ILE A 45 -2.57 7.56 1.18
C ILE A 45 -2.20 8.76 0.29
N PHE A 46 -1.11 9.47 0.63
CA PHE A 46 -0.62 10.61 -0.14
C PHE A 46 0.34 10.23 -1.27
N SER A 47 0.87 9.00 -1.26
CA SER A 47 1.84 8.55 -2.27
C SER A 47 1.38 8.78 -3.72
N PRO A 48 0.10 8.56 -4.12
CA PRO A 48 -0.30 8.77 -5.51
C PRO A 48 -0.29 10.25 -5.89
N VAL A 49 -0.57 11.15 -4.95
CA VAL A 49 -0.54 12.61 -5.20
C VAL A 49 0.90 13.07 -5.44
N LEU A 50 1.84 12.59 -4.63
CA LEU A 50 3.26 12.90 -4.78
C LEU A 50 3.79 12.41 -6.13
N ILE A 51 3.51 11.16 -6.49
CA ILE A 51 4.00 10.58 -7.75
C ILE A 51 3.35 11.24 -8.97
N ARG A 52 2.05 11.61 -8.91
CA ARG A 52 1.39 12.34 -10.01
C ARG A 52 2.03 13.70 -10.28
N LYS A 53 2.38 14.42 -9.22
CA LYS A 53 2.98 15.75 -9.32
C LYS A 53 4.33 15.69 -10.02
N ASP A 54 5.16 14.70 -9.68
CA ASP A 54 6.54 14.64 -10.16
C ASP A 54 6.66 13.98 -11.54
N PHE A 55 5.80 13.01 -11.87
CA PHE A 55 5.90 12.25 -13.12
C PHE A 55 4.88 12.63 -14.18
N SER A 56 3.95 13.55 -13.90
CA SER A 56 2.81 13.88 -14.79
C SER A 56 2.08 12.63 -15.29
N ALA A 57 2.06 11.57 -14.47
CA ALA A 57 1.45 10.30 -14.80
C ALA A 57 -0.05 10.38 -14.55
N ASN A 58 -0.86 10.06 -15.55
CA ASN A 58 -2.31 9.92 -15.37
C ASN A 58 -2.61 8.55 -14.75
N PHE A 59 -2.62 8.46 -13.43
CA PHE A 59 -3.04 7.22 -12.78
C PHE A 59 -4.53 6.96 -13.00
N PRO A 60 -4.90 5.74 -13.43
CA PRO A 60 -6.29 5.31 -13.40
C PRO A 60 -6.86 5.47 -12.00
N SER A 61 -8.12 5.89 -11.90
CA SER A 61 -8.84 5.92 -10.61
C SER A 61 -8.93 4.55 -9.93
N LEU A 62 -8.66 3.48 -10.68
CA LEU A 62 -8.52 2.12 -10.16
C LEU A 62 -7.36 2.00 -9.15
N ILE A 63 -6.19 2.63 -9.42
CA ILE A 63 -5.03 2.55 -8.51
C ILE A 63 -5.37 3.17 -7.16
N ASP A 64 -5.99 4.35 -7.18
CA ASP A 64 -6.44 5.05 -5.98
C ASP A 64 -7.35 4.16 -5.11
N THR A 65 -8.33 3.50 -5.74
CA THR A 65 -9.24 2.57 -5.05
C THR A 65 -8.52 1.33 -4.51
N LEU A 66 -7.61 0.73 -5.29
CA LEU A 66 -6.87 -0.46 -4.88
C LEU A 66 -5.94 -0.18 -3.69
N ILE A 67 -5.36 1.02 -3.61
CA ILE A 67 -4.59 1.45 -2.45
C ILE A 67 -5.50 1.57 -1.22
N LEU A 68 -6.65 2.23 -1.34
CA LEU A 68 -7.59 2.33 -0.21
C LEU A 68 -8.08 0.97 0.27
N VAL A 69 -8.36 0.04 -0.66
CA VAL A 69 -8.74 -1.33 -0.33
C VAL A 69 -7.59 -2.03 0.41
N TYR A 70 -6.37 -2.01 -0.13
CA TYR A 70 -5.20 -2.59 0.53
C TYR A 70 -5.00 -2.03 1.95
N LEU A 71 -5.04 -0.70 2.10
CA LEU A 71 -4.88 -0.04 3.40
C LEU A 71 -5.99 -0.44 4.37
N PHE A 72 -7.24 -0.50 3.95
CA PHE A 72 -8.35 -0.93 4.81
C PHE A 72 -8.23 -2.40 5.23
N LEU A 73 -7.84 -3.28 4.31
CA LEU A 73 -7.65 -4.70 4.60
C LEU A 73 -6.46 -4.92 5.54
N GLY A 74 -5.38 -4.16 5.40
CA GLY A 74 -4.18 -4.28 6.25
C GLY A 74 -4.38 -3.71 7.65
N THR A 75 -4.82 -2.46 7.76
CA THR A 75 -4.88 -1.78 9.07
C THR A 75 -6.10 -2.18 9.87
N TYR A 76 -7.29 -2.09 9.28
CA TYR A 76 -8.51 -2.35 10.03
C TYR A 76 -8.82 -3.84 10.15
N LEU A 77 -8.94 -4.55 9.02
CA LEU A 77 -9.27 -5.97 9.10
C LEU A 77 -8.07 -6.80 9.58
N GLY A 78 -6.89 -6.53 9.04
CA GLY A 78 -5.64 -7.21 9.37
C GLY A 78 -5.28 -7.04 10.84
N SER A 79 -4.81 -5.86 11.25
CA SER A 79 -4.31 -5.69 12.62
C SER A 79 -5.43 -5.42 13.64
N PHE A 80 -6.28 -4.41 13.42
CA PHE A 80 -7.29 -4.02 14.43
C PHE A 80 -8.37 -5.10 14.69
N LYS A 81 -8.78 -5.86 13.67
CA LYS A 81 -9.71 -7.00 13.79
C LYS A 81 -9.00 -8.35 13.92
N SER A 82 -7.67 -8.35 13.96
CA SER A 82 -6.82 -9.53 14.15
C SER A 82 -7.01 -10.62 13.08
N PHE A 83 -7.17 -10.23 11.81
CA PHE A 83 -7.26 -11.21 10.72
C PHE A 83 -5.91 -11.84 10.39
N PHE A 84 -4.81 -11.13 10.63
CA PHE A 84 -3.47 -11.72 10.53
C PHE A 84 -3.35 -12.96 11.42
N GLU A 85 -3.91 -12.96 12.62
CA GLU A 85 -3.80 -14.07 13.56
C GLU A 85 -4.89 -15.14 13.38
N ARG A 86 -5.98 -14.81 12.69
CA ARG A 86 -7.17 -15.68 12.55
C ARG A 86 -7.30 -16.35 11.19
N ILE A 87 -6.76 -15.76 10.12
CA ILE A 87 -6.98 -16.21 8.75
C ILE A 87 -5.62 -16.48 8.10
N TRP A 88 -5.31 -17.77 7.89
CA TRP A 88 -4.01 -18.26 7.41
C TRP A 88 -3.52 -17.67 6.08
N TRP A 89 -4.42 -17.27 5.19
CA TRP A 89 -4.11 -16.71 3.88
C TRP A 89 -4.16 -15.17 3.83
N TRP A 90 -4.48 -14.50 4.95
CA TRP A 90 -4.71 -13.05 4.95
C TRP A 90 -3.49 -12.27 4.49
N ASP A 91 -2.33 -12.65 4.99
CA ASP A 91 -1.06 -12.04 4.61
C ASP A 91 -0.75 -12.23 3.12
N ILE A 92 -1.00 -13.42 2.57
CA ILE A 92 -0.85 -13.71 1.14
C ILE A 92 -1.74 -12.78 0.28
N LEU A 93 -2.99 -12.54 0.71
CA LEU A 93 -3.88 -11.61 0.01
C LEU A 93 -3.32 -10.19 0.02
N LEU A 94 -2.81 -9.72 1.16
CA LEU A 94 -2.25 -8.38 1.26
C LEU A 94 -0.98 -8.21 0.44
N HIS A 95 -0.11 -9.21 0.43
CA HIS A 95 1.08 -9.24 -0.42
C HIS A 95 0.72 -9.20 -1.91
N LEU A 96 -0.30 -9.96 -2.33
CA LEU A 96 -0.80 -9.91 -3.70
C LEU A 96 -1.33 -8.51 -4.05
N LEU A 97 -2.14 -7.91 -3.19
CA LEU A 97 -2.71 -6.57 -3.41
C LEU A 97 -1.64 -5.48 -3.40
N MET A 98 -0.67 -5.56 -2.50
CA MET A 98 0.49 -4.66 -2.48
C MET A 98 1.25 -4.75 -3.80
N GLY A 99 1.56 -5.98 -4.24
CA GLY A 99 2.27 -6.21 -5.49
C GLY A 99 1.53 -5.66 -6.70
N VAL A 100 0.21 -5.92 -6.82
CA VAL A 100 -0.61 -5.36 -7.89
C VAL A 100 -0.60 -3.83 -7.89
N ASN A 101 -0.74 -3.19 -6.73
CA ASN A 101 -0.68 -1.74 -6.61
C ASN A 101 0.67 -1.18 -7.10
N ILE A 102 1.78 -1.74 -6.60
CA ILE A 102 3.13 -1.27 -6.94
C ILE A 102 3.44 -1.53 -8.41
N ALA A 103 3.02 -2.67 -8.97
CA ALA A 103 3.17 -2.98 -10.38
C ALA A 103 2.42 -1.96 -11.26
N LEU A 104 1.17 -1.61 -10.94
CA LEU A 104 0.38 -0.63 -11.71
C LEU A 104 0.96 0.79 -11.63
N ILE A 105 1.44 1.20 -10.45
CA ILE A 105 2.13 2.48 -10.26
C ILE A 105 3.42 2.51 -11.10
N SER A 106 4.25 1.48 -10.97
CA SER A 106 5.53 1.37 -11.69
C SER A 106 5.32 1.34 -13.20
N PHE A 107 4.32 0.60 -13.67
CA PHE A 107 3.93 0.55 -15.07
C PHE A 107 3.56 1.94 -15.59
N SER A 108 2.72 2.66 -14.85
CA SER A 108 2.27 3.99 -15.24
C SER A 108 3.42 5.00 -15.31
N VAL A 109 4.39 4.91 -14.39
CA VAL A 109 5.59 5.75 -14.40
C VAL A 109 6.51 5.41 -15.57
N ILE A 110 6.84 4.13 -15.77
CA ILE A 110 7.73 3.68 -16.84
C ILE A 110 7.13 3.96 -18.22
N TYR A 111 5.83 3.71 -18.38
CA TYR A 111 5.11 4.01 -19.62
C TYR A 111 5.15 5.51 -19.93
N ARG A 112 4.95 6.36 -18.92
CA ARG A 112 5.03 7.81 -19.11
C ARG A 112 6.44 8.29 -19.46
N LEU A 113 7.47 7.72 -18.83
CA LEU A 113 8.86 8.03 -19.15
C LEU A 113 9.19 7.69 -20.61
N LYS A 114 8.69 6.56 -21.12
CA LYS A 114 8.81 6.19 -22.53
C LYS A 114 8.16 7.22 -23.46
N GLU A 115 6.98 7.73 -23.12
CA GLU A 115 6.29 8.74 -23.95
C GLU A 115 7.01 10.10 -23.97
N VAL A 116 7.51 10.55 -22.82
CA VAL A 116 8.11 11.89 -22.68
C VAL A 116 9.55 11.93 -23.18
N LYS A 117 10.29 10.81 -23.06
CA LYS A 117 11.69 10.71 -23.48
C LYS A 117 11.75 9.92 -24.79
N SER A 118 11.71 10.61 -25.93
CA SER A 118 11.72 10.02 -27.28
C SER A 118 12.89 9.07 -27.57
N HIS A 119 14.00 9.20 -26.83
CA HIS A 119 15.16 8.30 -26.94
C HIS A 119 15.05 7.00 -26.14
N VAL A 120 14.06 6.89 -25.24
CA VAL A 120 13.84 5.68 -24.41
C VAL A 120 12.96 4.70 -25.18
N GLN A 121 13.61 3.76 -25.87
CA GLN A 121 12.92 2.71 -26.61
C GLN A 121 12.73 1.47 -25.73
N LEU A 122 11.62 1.42 -24.99
CA LEU A 122 11.21 0.22 -24.23
C LEU A 122 10.14 -0.58 -24.98
N SER A 123 10.39 -1.87 -25.15
CA SER A 123 9.37 -2.81 -25.64
C SER A 123 8.26 -2.99 -24.59
N PRO A 124 7.03 -3.35 -24.99
CA PRO A 124 5.95 -3.63 -24.04
C PRO A 124 6.34 -4.68 -22.99
N PHE A 125 7.12 -5.69 -23.40
CA PHE A 125 7.66 -6.71 -22.51
C PHE A 125 8.58 -6.12 -21.44
N MET A 126 9.52 -5.25 -21.81
CA MET A 126 10.42 -4.61 -20.86
C MET A 126 9.67 -3.76 -19.83
N VAL A 127 8.65 -3.00 -20.26
CA VAL A 127 7.81 -2.22 -19.34
C VAL A 127 7.13 -3.13 -18.31
N ALA A 128 6.52 -4.22 -18.75
CA ALA A 128 5.87 -5.19 -17.86
C ALA A 128 6.88 -5.86 -16.91
N PHE A 129 8.03 -6.30 -17.44
CA PHE A 129 9.08 -6.96 -16.67
C PHE A 129 9.65 -6.04 -15.59
N PHE A 130 10.01 -4.80 -15.91
CA PHE A 130 10.52 -3.86 -14.91
C PHE A 130 9.47 -3.51 -13.86
N SER A 131 8.21 -3.35 -14.25
CA SER A 131 7.12 -3.09 -13.31
C SER A 131 6.92 -4.25 -12.33
N PHE A 132 7.00 -5.48 -12.84
CA PHE A 132 6.95 -6.69 -12.02
C PHE A 132 8.17 -6.81 -11.10
N ALA A 133 9.38 -6.56 -11.61
CA ALA A 133 10.62 -6.60 -10.83
C ALA A 133 10.62 -5.58 -9.69
N ILE A 134 10.15 -4.34 -9.93
CA ILE A 134 10.00 -3.31 -8.90
C ILE A 134 8.98 -3.76 -7.85
N SER A 135 7.86 -4.35 -8.27
CA SER A 135 6.86 -4.91 -7.35
C SER A 135 7.45 -6.00 -6.45
N MET A 136 8.21 -6.95 -7.03
CA MET A 136 8.85 -8.02 -6.26
C MET A 136 9.92 -7.48 -5.30
N ALA A 137 10.72 -6.50 -5.75
CA ALA A 137 11.73 -5.86 -4.91
C ALA A 137 11.09 -5.12 -3.73
N ALA A 138 9.97 -4.43 -3.94
CA ALA A 138 9.25 -3.76 -2.87
C ALA A 138 8.66 -4.76 -1.86
N GLY A 139 8.15 -5.91 -2.33
CA GLY A 139 7.78 -7.05 -1.47
C GLY A 139 8.93 -7.52 -0.60
N GLY A 140 10.10 -7.78 -1.20
CA GLY A 140 11.29 -8.17 -0.45
C GLY A 140 11.77 -7.12 0.55
N ILE A 141 11.65 -5.83 0.22
CA ILE A 141 11.95 -4.75 1.16
C ILE A 141 10.99 -4.78 2.35
N TRP A 142 9.70 -5.02 2.11
CA TRP A 142 8.71 -5.11 3.18
C TRP A 142 9.03 -6.26 4.15
N GLU A 143 9.35 -7.45 3.62
CA GLU A 143 9.78 -8.60 4.43
C GLU A 143 11.03 -8.31 5.29
N ILE A 144 11.99 -7.55 4.74
CA ILE A 144 13.17 -7.12 5.50
C ILE A 144 12.76 -6.16 6.62
N VAL A 145 11.81 -5.25 6.37
CA VAL A 145 11.29 -4.35 7.41
C VAL A 145 10.61 -5.15 8.53
N GLU A 146 9.77 -6.12 8.19
CA GLU A 146 9.12 -6.99 9.18
C GLU A 146 10.14 -7.76 10.01
N TYR A 147 11.13 -8.40 9.36
CA TYR A 147 12.20 -9.10 10.05
C TYR A 147 12.99 -8.20 11.02
N VAL A 148 13.30 -6.97 10.61
CA VAL A 148 14.01 -5.99 11.45
C VAL A 148 13.14 -5.58 12.64
N LEU A 149 11.85 -5.33 12.42
CA LEU A 149 10.90 -4.96 13.47
C LEU A 149 10.71 -6.10 14.49
N ASP A 150 10.61 -7.34 14.03
CA ASP A 150 10.50 -8.50 14.91
C ASP A 150 11.79 -8.72 15.70
N THR A 151 12.94 -8.61 15.05
CA THR A 151 14.26 -8.89 15.66
C THR A 151 14.67 -7.84 16.68
N PHE A 152 14.53 -6.56 16.35
CA PHE A 152 15.08 -5.47 17.15
C PHE A 152 14.07 -4.77 18.05
N PHE A 153 12.77 -4.87 17.75
CA PHE A 153 11.71 -4.17 18.49
C PHE A 153 10.72 -5.14 19.15
N GLY A 154 10.86 -6.46 18.95
CA GLY A 154 10.02 -7.47 19.59
C GLY A 154 8.58 -7.50 19.05
N PHE A 155 8.37 -7.00 17.83
CA PHE A 155 7.10 -7.17 17.12
C PHE A 155 6.92 -8.63 16.66
N GLU A 156 5.73 -8.93 16.14
CA GLU A 156 5.33 -10.28 15.71
C GLU A 156 4.75 -10.28 14.28
N LEU A 157 5.32 -9.49 13.37
CA LEU A 157 4.83 -9.29 12.01
C LEU A 157 4.92 -10.56 11.16
N GLN A 158 5.97 -11.36 11.31
CA GLN A 158 6.17 -12.58 10.51
C GLN A 158 5.48 -13.83 11.09
N LYS A 159 4.68 -13.69 12.17
CA LYS A 159 4.13 -14.85 12.85
C LYS A 159 2.99 -15.50 12.07
N PRO A 160 3.01 -16.84 11.91
CA PRO A 160 1.90 -17.54 11.29
C PRO A 160 0.66 -17.48 12.19
N PRO A 161 -0.54 -17.67 11.62
CA PRO A 161 -1.77 -17.43 12.38
C PRO A 161 -1.94 -18.46 13.49
N ARG A 162 -2.49 -18.03 14.64
CA ARG A 162 -2.65 -18.90 15.81
C ARG A 162 -3.86 -19.79 15.59
N ILE A 163 -3.67 -20.89 14.85
CA ILE A 163 -4.67 -21.95 14.74
C ILE A 163 -4.75 -22.64 16.11
N ARG A 164 -5.82 -22.35 16.85
CA ARG A 164 -6.24 -23.11 18.04
C ARG A 164 -7.35 -24.07 17.66
#